data_AF-A0A1Q3E4I7-F1
#
_entry.id   AF-A0A1Q3E4I7-F1
#
_cell.length_a   1.000
_cell.length_b   1.000
_cell.length_c   1.000
_cell.angle_alpha   90.00
_cell.angle_beta   90.00
_cell.angle_gamma   90.00
#
_symmetry.space_group_name_H-M   'P 1'
#
loop_
_entity.id
_entity.type
_entity.pdbx_description
1 polymer ?
#
loop_
_entity_poly.entity_id
_entity_poly.type
_entity_poly.pdbx_seq_one_letter_code
_entity_poly.pdbx_strand_id
1 'polypeptide(L)' 'MAGHHGSLKTDPAVENFNLWREQHYLRFRWIPANVKAAILGMVVFPTVLYTAVNYTTSRWSWNAKLKGQPLAGKPE' A
#
# COMPACT_ATOMS: atom_id res chain seq x y z
N MET A 1 -11.52 38.46 1.74
CA MET A 1 -10.38 38.47 0.81
C MET A 1 -10.91 38.79 -0.59
N ALA A 2 -10.62 39.98 -1.10
CA ALA A 2 -11.06 40.42 -2.42
C ALA A 2 -10.03 39.98 -3.48
N GLY A 3 -10.41 39.00 -4.29
CA GLY A 3 -9.66 38.55 -5.46
C GLY A 3 -10.68 38.15 -6.53
N HIS A 4 -10.89 39.04 -7.49
CA HIS A 4 -11.83 38.85 -8.60
C HIS A 4 -11.10 38.22 -9.78
N HIS A 5 -11.84 37.38 -10.53
CA HIS A 5 -11.46 36.60 -11.72
C HIS A 5 -10.90 35.19 -11.46
N GLY A 6 -11.82 34.25 -11.18
CA GLY A 6 -11.55 32.82 -11.36
C GLY A 6 -11.36 32.52 -12.86
N SER A 7 -10.11 32.35 -13.28
CA SER A 7 -9.73 31.91 -14.63
C SER A 7 -10.20 30.46 -14.93
N LEU A 8 -10.53 29.71 -13.87
CA LEU A 8 -11.02 28.35 -13.96
C LEU A 8 -12.55 28.34 -14.08
N LYS A 9 -13.06 27.77 -15.17
CA LYS A 9 -14.47 27.38 -15.27
C LYS A 9 -14.72 26.22 -14.32
N THR A 10 -15.44 26.46 -13.23
CA THR A 10 -15.84 25.40 -12.30
C THR A 10 -16.87 24.49 -12.96
N ASP A 11 -16.52 23.21 -13.09
CA ASP A 11 -17.44 22.18 -13.53
C ASP A 11 -18.07 21.53 -12.29
N PRO A 12 -19.39 21.66 -12.08
CA PRO A 12 -20.05 21.06 -10.92
C PRO A 12 -19.86 19.53 -10.86
N ALA A 13 -19.66 18.84 -11.97
CA ALA A 13 -19.41 17.40 -11.97
C ALA A 13 -18.05 17.06 -11.34
N VAL A 14 -17.02 17.85 -11.65
CA VAL A 14 -15.66 17.66 -11.12
C VAL A 14 -15.61 18.00 -9.63
N GLU A 15 -16.23 19.11 -9.23
CA GLU A 15 -16.29 19.51 -7.81
C GLU A 15 -17.03 18.47 -6.97
N ASN A 16 -18.17 17.98 -7.47
CA ASN A 16 -18.92 16.93 -6.80
C ASN A 16 -18.09 15.63 -6.69
N PHE A 17 -17.43 15.21 -7.76
CA PHE A 17 -16.57 14.02 -7.71
C PHE A 17 -15.45 14.17 -6.67
N ASN A 18 -14.82 15.34 -6.59
CA ASN A 18 -13.79 15.60 -5.60
C ASN A 18 -14.37 15.56 -4.18
N LEU A 19 -15.50 16.22 -3.93
CA LEU A 19 -16.21 16.16 -2.64
C LEU A 19 -16.57 14.73 -2.25
N TRP A 20 -17.06 13.92 -3.20
CA TRP A 20 -17.41 12.53 -2.95
C TRP A 20 -16.20 11.67 -2.58
N ARG A 21 -15.05 11.91 -3.20
CA ARG A 21 -13.79 11.24 -2.85
C ARG A 21 -13.29 11.64 -1.47
N GLU A 22 -13.25 12.94 -1.20
CA GLU A 22 -12.75 13.48 0.07
C GLU A 22 -13.62 13.05 1.26
N GLN A 23 -14.94 13.04 1.08
CA GLN A 23 -15.90 12.64 2.11
C GLN A 23 -16.23 11.15 2.13
N HIS A 24 -15.54 10.33 1.32
CA HIS A 24 -15.89 8.91 1.17
C HIS A 24 -15.85 8.15 2.50
N TYR A 25 -14.92 8.50 3.40
CA TYR A 25 -14.77 7.87 4.70
C TYR A 25 -16.01 8.03 5.60
N LEU A 26 -16.76 9.14 5.48
CA LEU A 26 -17.97 9.38 6.27
C LEU A 26 -19.11 8.42 5.91
N ARG A 27 -19.07 7.86 4.69
CA ARG A 27 -20.13 6.99 4.14
C ARG A 27 -19.68 5.54 4.04
N PHE A 28 -18.49 5.24 4.57
CA PHE A 28 -17.92 3.91 4.52
C PHE A 28 -18.76 2.90 5.31
N ARG A 29 -18.92 1.70 4.76
CA ARG A 29 -19.64 0.58 5.39
C ARG A 29 -18.83 -0.70 5.26
N TRP A 30 -18.82 -1.47 6.34
CA TRP A 30 -18.25 -2.82 6.37
C TRP A 30 -19.19 -3.82 5.68
N ILE A 31 -19.18 -3.78 4.35
CA ILE A 31 -19.80 -4.82 3.53
C ILE A 31 -18.77 -5.93 3.24
N PRO A 32 -19.22 -7.17 2.92
CA PRO A 32 -18.31 -8.28 2.69
C PRO A 32 -17.21 -8.00 1.65
N ALA A 33 -17.50 -7.20 0.61
CA ALA A 33 -16.50 -6.79 -0.38
C ALA A 33 -15.39 -5.91 0.22
N ASN A 34 -15.75 -4.89 1.00
CA ASN A 34 -14.80 -3.98 1.63
C ASN A 34 -13.99 -4.67 2.73
N VAL A 35 -14.62 -5.57 3.50
CA VAL A 35 -13.93 -6.39 4.51
C VAL A 35 -12.87 -7.27 3.85
N LYS A 36 -13.20 -7.95 2.73
CA LYS A 36 -12.23 -8.74 1.97
C LYS A 36 -11.05 -7.89 1.49
N ALA A 37 -11.33 -6.73 0.91
CA ALA A 37 -10.26 -5.82 0.46
C ALA A 37 -9.37 -5.36 1.61
N ALA A 38 -9.95 -5.00 2.76
CA ALA A 38 -9.20 -4.59 3.94
C ALA A 38 -8.33 -5.72 4.49
N ILE A 39 -8.86 -6.94 4.64
CA ILE A 39 -8.10 -8.09 5.15
C ILE A 39 -6.96 -8.44 4.19
N LEU A 40 -7.24 -8.48 2.88
CA LEU A 40 -6.23 -8.80 1.88
C LEU A 40 -5.10 -7.75 1.86
N GLY A 41 -5.45 -6.46 1.88
CA GLY A 41 -4.48 -5.37 1.78
C GLY A 41 -3.70 -5.10 3.06
N MET A 42 -4.35 -5.16 4.22
CA MET A 42 -3.74 -4.75 5.50
C MET A 42 -3.13 -5.90 6.28
N VAL A 43 -3.60 -7.14 6.09
CA VAL A 43 -3.15 -8.30 6.87
C VAL A 43 -2.42 -9.29 5.99
N VAL A 44 -3.09 -9.81 4.96
CA VAL A 44 -2.54 -10.90 4.15
C VAL A 44 -1.31 -10.42 3.38
N PHE A 45 -1.40 -9.30 2.66
CA PHE A 45 -0.30 -8.81 1.84
C PHE A 45 0.98 -8.50 2.65
N PRO A 46 0.94 -7.73 3.75
CA PRO A 46 2.15 -7.47 4.54
C PRO A 46 2.73 -8.73 5.19
N THR A 47 1.88 -9.64 5.67
CA THR A 47 2.33 -10.89 6.30
C THR A 47 3.03 -11.81 5.30
N VAL A 48 2.43 -11.99 4.11
CA VAL A 48 3.01 -12.80 3.05
C VAL A 48 4.33 -12.19 2.58
N LEU A 49 4.37 -10.87 2.38
CA LEU A 49 5.60 -10.19 1.96
C LEU A 49 6.72 -10.35 3.01
N TYR A 50 6.41 -10.09 4.28
CA TYR A 50 7.38 -10.20 5.37
C TYR A 50 7.94 -11.61 5.51
N THR A 51 7.06 -12.62 5.50
CA THR A 51 7.47 -14.03 5.62
C THR A 51 8.29 -14.49 4.41
N ALA A 52 7.91 -14.10 3.19
CA ALA A 52 8.68 -14.40 1.99
C ALA A 52 10.09 -13.77 2.05
N VAL A 53 10.17 -12.49 2.43
CA VAL A 53 11.46 -11.80 2.57
C VAL A 53 12.31 -12.45 3.65
N ASN A 54 11.77 -12.70 4.85
CA ASN A 54 12.50 -13.36 5.93
C ASN A 54 13.01 -14.73 5.53
N TYR A 55 12.17 -15.54 4.88
CA TYR A 55 12.58 -16.87 4.42
C TYR A 55 13.79 -16.79 3.48
N THR A 56 13.84 -15.79 2.60
CA THR A 56 14.98 -15.60 1.70
C THR A 56 16.20 -15.01 2.39
N THR A 57 16.03 -14.00 3.24
CA THR A 57 17.12 -13.30 3.93
C THR A 57 17.80 -14.20 4.95
N SER A 58 17.04 -14.94 5.75
CA SER A 58 17.60 -15.90 6.72
C SER A 58 18.31 -17.07 6.03
N ARG A 59 17.83 -17.47 4.84
CA ARG A 59 18.42 -18.59 4.10
C ARG A 59 19.73 -18.22 3.40
N TRP A 60 19.91 -16.97 2.97
CA TRP A 60 21.03 -16.59 2.11
C TRP A 60 21.83 -15.42 2.68
N SER A 61 23.07 -15.68 3.05
CA SER A 61 24.02 -14.65 3.48
C SER A 61 24.98 -14.31 2.35
N TRP A 62 24.69 -13.22 1.66
CA TRP A 62 25.54 -12.68 0.59
C TRP A 62 26.66 -11.77 1.11
N ASN A 63 26.60 -11.38 2.39
CA ASN A 63 27.54 -10.43 2.97
C ASN A 63 28.99 -10.96 2.89
N ALA A 64 29.86 -10.20 2.21
CA ALA A 64 31.29 -10.44 2.04
C ALA A 64 31.68 -11.84 1.51
N LYS A 65 30.82 -12.53 0.75
CA LYS A 65 31.14 -13.85 0.18
C LYS A 65 31.96 -13.75 -1.11
N LEU A 66 33.02 -14.56 -1.21
CA LEU A 66 33.84 -14.68 -2.44
C LEU A 66 33.27 -15.73 -3.41
N LYS A 67 33.71 -15.68 -4.68
CA LYS A 67 33.32 -16.66 -5.71
C LYS A 67 33.65 -18.08 -5.26
N GLY A 68 32.64 -18.96 -5.28
CA GLY A 68 32.77 -20.36 -4.88
C GLY A 68 32.52 -20.64 -3.39
N GLN A 69 32.29 -19.62 -2.57
CA GLN A 69 31.91 -19.82 -1.17
C GLN A 69 30.40 -20.11 -1.03
N PRO A 70 29.98 -20.95 -0.07
CA PRO A 70 28.57 -21.23 0.17
C PRO A 70 27.84 -19.98 0.68
N LEU A 71 26.68 -19.74 0.09
CA LEU A 71 25.77 -18.63 0.37
C LEU A 71 24.71 -18.96 1.41
N ALA A 72 24.54 -20.24 1.75
CA ALA A 72 23.59 -20.65 2.76
C ALA A 72 23.94 -19.99 4.11
N GLY A 73 22.96 -19.30 4.70
CA GLY A 73 23.01 -18.85 6.08
C GLY A 73 23.14 -20.05 7.02
N LYS A 74 23.81 -19.88 8.16
CA LYS A 74 23.86 -20.94 9.18
C LYS A 74 22.43 -21.21 9.68
N PRO A 75 22.03 -22.47 9.91
CA PRO A 75 20.83 -22.74 10.68
C PRO A 75 21.06 -22.23 12.10
N GLU A 76 20.13 -21.40 12.58
CA GLU A 76 20.02 -21.00 13.98
C GLU A 76 19.25 -22.05 14.79
#